data_AF-A0A6G6W506-F1
#
_entry.id   AF-A0A6G6W506-F1
#
_cell.length_a   1.000
_cell.length_b   1.000
_cell.length_c   1.000
_cell.angle_alpha   90.00
_cell.angle_beta   90.00
_cell.angle_gamma   90.00
#
_symmetry.space_group_name_H-M   'P 1'
#
loop_
_entity.id
_entity.type
_entity.pdbx_description
1 polymer ?
#
loop_
_entity_poly.entity_id
_entity_poly.type
_entity_poly.pdbx_seq_one_letter_code
_entity_poly.pdbx_strand_id
1 'polypeptide(L)'
;MKRGTLLGIAIGAVVAMALALGAWWFLSRDAGPEATAKGYLDALAAGDGDRALELLAEQPSGDADRAKALDEAQALITDVAVAKVTQSAASESGTDHAGRAEARVTYTLDGAKHAASLGLVERDGGWRIDSDGLGTLTPQTTLGSYLLVGDVPVPAGAATALLPALYPVEAAPKAIVAGSTTAAVTLGEASEAAVEASVSPDAITTAQQQLDLYAQRCAAPAEAVPANCGIRVPWAADLATLTSIAFRIERSPQLTLAPDLTSFSATDGILIATATGITRDGAEASFTYRADDWSLRGAVTLTRDDMKLAVG
;
A
#
# COMPACT_ATOMS: atom_id res chain seq x y z
N MET A 1 76.25 10.55 35.80
CA MET A 1 75.06 10.59 34.91
C MET A 1 73.93 9.80 35.57
N LYS A 2 72.76 10.44 35.74
CA LYS A 2 71.69 10.06 36.67
C LYS A 2 70.85 8.88 36.11
N ARG A 3 70.76 7.79 36.87
CA ARG A 3 69.97 6.58 36.58
C ARG A 3 68.45 6.74 36.78
N GLY A 4 67.97 7.95 37.08
CA GLY A 4 66.56 8.23 37.40
C GLY A 4 65.66 8.55 36.20
N THR A 5 66.21 8.80 35.01
CA THR A 5 65.43 9.29 33.86
C THR A 5 64.96 8.17 32.93
N LEU A 6 65.50 6.95 33.07
CA LEU A 6 65.13 5.80 32.22
C LEU A 6 63.93 4.99 32.76
N LEU A 7 63.54 5.15 34.02
CA LEU A 7 62.43 4.39 34.62
C LEU A 7 61.05 5.02 34.37
N GLY A 8 60.97 6.33 34.11
CA GLY A 8 59.69 7.03 33.86
C GLY A 8 59.13 6.82 32.44
N ILE A 9 59.99 6.58 31.46
CA ILE A 9 59.59 6.40 30.05
C ILE A 9 58.98 5.00 29.83
N ALA A 10 59.49 3.98 30.52
CA ALA A 10 58.96 2.62 30.43
C ALA A 10 57.54 2.49 31.02
N ILE A 11 57.25 3.18 32.12
CA ILE A 11 55.92 3.13 32.76
C ILE A 11 54.89 3.91 31.94
N GLY A 12 55.25 5.07 31.39
CA GLY A 12 54.36 5.86 30.51
C GLY A 12 53.98 5.13 29.23
N ALA A 13 54.92 4.40 28.62
CA ALA A 13 54.64 3.62 27.41
C ALA A 13 53.71 2.42 27.68
N VAL A 14 53.84 1.75 28.83
CA VAL A 14 52.96 0.62 29.21
C VAL A 14 51.54 1.10 29.50
N VAL A 15 51.37 2.25 30.17
CA VAL A 15 50.03 2.82 30.45
C VAL A 15 49.37 3.31 29.15
N ALA A 16 50.09 3.99 28.27
CA ALA A 16 49.54 4.44 26.99
C ALA A 16 49.16 3.25 26.07
N MET A 17 49.96 2.19 26.08
CA MET A 17 49.69 0.97 25.31
C MET A 17 48.53 0.16 25.91
N ALA A 18 48.39 0.11 27.25
CA ALA A 18 47.22 -0.48 27.91
C ALA A 18 45.93 0.32 27.64
N LEU A 19 46.00 1.65 27.58
CA LEU A 19 44.87 2.49 27.20
C LEU A 19 44.52 2.36 25.71
N ALA A 20 45.52 2.25 24.84
CA ALA A 20 45.31 2.02 23.41
C ALA A 20 44.72 0.63 23.12
N LEU A 21 45.23 -0.41 23.79
CA LEU A 21 44.70 -1.78 23.72
C LEU A 21 43.31 -1.87 24.36
N GLY A 22 43.07 -1.15 25.47
CA GLY A 22 41.76 -1.08 26.11
C GLY A 22 40.71 -0.35 25.26
N ALA A 23 41.09 0.75 24.62
CA ALA A 23 40.24 1.47 23.67
C ALA A 23 39.95 0.63 22.43
N TRP A 24 40.95 -0.07 21.88
CA TRP A 24 40.77 -0.99 20.76
C TRP A 24 39.84 -2.15 21.12
N TRP A 25 39.97 -2.72 22.32
CA TRP A 25 39.09 -3.80 22.79
C TRP A 25 37.63 -3.36 23.00
N PHE A 26 37.40 -2.12 23.43
CA PHE A 26 36.05 -1.54 23.51
C PHE A 26 35.47 -1.18 22.14
N LEU A 27 36.30 -0.75 21.19
CA LEU A 27 35.90 -0.45 19.81
C LEU A 27 35.66 -1.72 18.96
N SER A 28 36.25 -2.85 19.34
CA SER A 28 36.14 -4.13 18.63
C SER A 28 35.09 -5.08 19.23
N ARG A 29 34.35 -4.65 20.25
CA ARG A 29 33.33 -5.48 20.90
C ARG A 29 32.03 -5.30 20.12
N ASP A 30 31.58 -6.36 19.45
CA ASP A 30 30.31 -6.36 18.75
C ASP A 30 29.20 -5.81 19.68
N ALA A 31 28.37 -4.92 19.13
CA ALA A 31 27.33 -4.26 19.90
C ALA A 31 26.44 -5.31 20.56
N GLY A 32 26.43 -5.33 21.91
CA GLY A 32 25.65 -6.28 22.69
C GLY A 32 24.13 -6.12 22.46
N PRO A 33 23.32 -7.02 23.04
CA PRO A 33 21.87 -7.03 22.81
C PRO A 33 21.19 -5.74 23.29
N GLU A 34 21.68 -5.13 24.38
CA GLU A 34 21.17 -3.85 24.88
C GLU A 34 21.44 -2.69 23.92
N ALA A 35 22.66 -2.62 23.37
CA ALA A 35 23.02 -1.59 22.40
C ALA A 35 22.23 -1.74 21.09
N THR A 36 21.96 -2.97 20.68
CA THR A 36 21.13 -3.28 19.51
C THR A 36 19.67 -2.88 19.74
N ALA A 37 19.08 -3.27 20.88
CA ALA A 37 17.72 -2.87 21.25
C ALA A 37 17.58 -1.35 21.31
N LYS A 38 18.56 -0.64 21.91
CA LYS A 38 18.58 0.82 21.94
C LYS A 38 18.69 1.42 20.53
N GLY A 39 19.60 0.90 19.70
CA GLY A 39 19.76 1.38 18.33
C GLY A 39 18.50 1.21 17.47
N TYR A 40 17.77 0.12 17.68
CA TYR A 40 16.49 -0.12 17.02
C TYR A 40 15.42 0.89 17.45
N LEU A 41 15.24 1.08 18.75
CA LEU A 41 14.28 2.06 19.28
C LEU A 41 14.62 3.49 18.90
N ASP A 42 15.91 3.84 18.90
CA ASP A 42 16.40 5.17 18.50
C ASP A 42 16.12 5.41 17.00
N ALA A 43 16.28 4.39 16.14
CA ALA A 43 15.93 4.47 14.72
C ALA A 43 14.42 4.71 14.51
N LEU A 44 13.57 3.94 15.19
CA LEU A 44 12.11 4.15 15.16
C LEU A 44 11.70 5.54 15.63
N ALA A 45 12.29 6.02 16.74
CA ALA A 45 12.01 7.36 17.27
C ALA A 45 12.49 8.49 16.34
N ALA A 46 13.52 8.22 15.51
CA ALA A 46 14.02 9.14 14.49
C ALA A 46 13.24 9.06 13.16
N GLY A 47 12.34 8.09 12.99
CA GLY A 47 11.66 7.83 11.72
C GLY A 47 12.56 7.14 10.69
N ASP A 48 13.71 6.61 11.09
CA ASP A 48 14.66 5.94 10.19
C ASP A 48 14.27 4.47 10.00
N GLY A 49 13.27 4.27 9.14
CA GLY A 49 12.67 2.96 8.89
C GLY A 49 13.66 1.98 8.26
N ASP A 50 14.50 2.43 7.34
CA ASP A 50 15.55 1.61 6.72
C ASP A 50 16.51 1.09 7.78
N ARG A 51 17.00 1.97 8.66
CA ARG A 51 17.91 1.57 9.73
C ARG A 51 17.26 0.60 10.72
N ALA A 52 15.99 0.82 11.04
CA ALA A 52 15.25 -0.09 11.91
C ALA A 52 15.12 -1.49 11.27
N LEU A 53 14.79 -1.57 9.98
CA LEU A 53 14.67 -2.83 9.24
C LEU A 53 16.01 -3.56 9.11
N GLU A 54 17.14 -2.86 8.93
CA GLU A 54 18.47 -3.46 8.91
C GLU A 54 18.85 -4.20 10.20
N LEU A 55 18.25 -3.79 11.33
CA LEU A 55 18.52 -4.37 12.64
C LEU A 55 17.68 -5.62 12.91
N LEU A 56 16.71 -5.96 12.05
CA LEU A 56 15.92 -7.18 12.16
C LEU A 56 16.74 -8.42 11.80
N ALA A 57 16.44 -9.53 12.46
CA ALA A 57 17.05 -10.83 12.22
C ALA A 57 16.54 -11.46 10.92
N GLU A 58 15.29 -11.17 10.57
CA GLU A 58 14.64 -11.61 9.35
C GLU A 58 13.84 -10.46 8.74
N GLN A 59 13.97 -10.27 7.43
CA GLN A 59 13.18 -9.26 6.74
C GLN A 59 11.74 -9.73 6.60
N PRO A 60 10.76 -8.88 6.94
CA PRO A 60 9.36 -9.28 6.87
C PRO A 60 8.95 -9.51 5.41
N SER A 61 8.16 -10.57 5.18
CA SER A 61 7.69 -10.94 3.84
C SER A 61 6.60 -9.99 3.31
N GLY A 62 6.32 -10.09 2.01
CA GLY A 62 5.29 -9.30 1.32
C GLY A 62 5.83 -7.99 0.73
N ASP A 63 5.00 -7.36 -0.12
CA ASP A 63 5.41 -6.25 -0.98
C ASP A 63 5.29 -4.85 -0.32
N ALA A 64 4.90 -4.78 0.95
CA ALA A 64 4.71 -3.51 1.65
C ALA A 64 6.07 -2.85 1.97
N ASP A 65 6.24 -1.62 1.47
CA ASP A 65 7.39 -0.77 1.76
C ASP A 65 7.26 -0.13 3.15
N ARG A 66 7.87 -0.75 4.16
CA ARG A 66 7.67 -0.39 5.57
C ARG A 66 8.40 0.89 5.98
N ALA A 67 9.54 1.16 5.34
CA ALA A 67 10.28 2.39 5.56
C ALA A 67 9.48 3.57 5.03
N LYS A 68 8.98 3.47 3.79
CA LYS A 68 8.09 4.49 3.22
C LYS A 68 6.81 4.68 4.04
N ALA A 69 6.20 3.60 4.52
CA ALA A 69 5.02 3.73 5.37
C ALA A 69 5.34 4.55 6.64
N LEU A 70 6.51 4.33 7.25
CA LEU A 70 6.97 5.06 8.43
C LEU A 70 7.22 6.54 8.15
N ASP A 71 7.76 6.89 6.98
CA ASP A 71 7.95 8.30 6.56
C ASP A 71 6.63 9.09 6.57
N GLU A 72 5.52 8.40 6.28
CA GLU A 72 4.17 8.96 6.22
C GLU A 72 3.35 8.71 7.51
N ALA A 73 4.00 8.25 8.58
CA ALA A 73 3.35 8.09 9.88
C ALA A 73 2.95 9.45 10.48
N GLN A 74 1.79 9.49 11.15
CA GLN A 74 1.32 10.69 11.84
C GLN A 74 2.07 10.96 13.15
N ALA A 75 2.52 9.90 13.82
CA ALA A 75 3.33 10.00 15.02
C ALA A 75 4.28 8.82 15.14
N LEU A 76 5.49 9.09 15.61
CA LEU A 76 6.52 8.09 15.89
C LEU A 76 6.53 7.77 17.39
N ILE A 77 7.24 6.70 17.76
CA ILE A 77 7.48 6.41 19.18
C ILE A 77 8.41 7.46 19.80
N THR A 78 8.19 7.79 21.07
CA THR A 78 9.02 8.71 21.84
C THR A 78 9.38 8.12 23.21
N ASP A 79 10.19 8.83 24.01
CA ASP A 79 10.53 8.46 25.39
C ASP A 79 11.02 7.01 25.54
N VAL A 80 11.79 6.54 24.56
CA VAL A 80 12.25 5.16 24.48
C VAL A 80 13.27 4.85 25.58
N ALA A 81 13.10 3.69 26.22
CA ALA A 81 14.03 3.20 27.23
C ALA A 81 14.10 1.67 27.22
N VAL A 82 15.31 1.14 27.38
CA VAL A 82 15.56 -0.29 27.64
C VAL A 82 15.71 -0.45 29.16
N ALA A 83 14.76 -1.13 29.79
CA ALA A 83 14.72 -1.26 31.25
C ALA A 83 15.59 -2.42 31.77
N LYS A 84 15.62 -3.54 31.03
CA LYS A 84 16.38 -4.73 31.40
C LYS A 84 16.61 -5.62 30.20
N VAL A 85 17.82 -6.17 30.08
CA VAL A 85 18.12 -7.24 29.14
C VAL A 85 18.45 -8.53 29.89
N THR A 86 17.82 -9.62 29.51
CA THR A 86 18.09 -10.97 30.05
C THR A 86 18.61 -11.83 28.92
N GLN A 87 19.85 -12.33 29.05
CA GLN A 87 20.45 -13.23 28.06
C GLN A 87 20.26 -14.68 28.51
N SER A 88 19.93 -15.55 27.57
CA SER A 88 19.93 -17.00 27.77
C SER A 88 21.28 -17.56 27.33
N ALA A 89 21.88 -18.41 28.17
CA ALA A 89 23.12 -19.11 27.78
C ALA A 89 22.85 -19.99 26.56
N ALA A 90 23.76 -19.99 25.59
CA ALA A 90 23.68 -20.84 24.42
C ALA A 90 23.60 -22.31 24.85
N SER A 91 22.68 -23.08 24.25
CA SER A 91 22.57 -24.52 24.53
C SER A 91 23.81 -25.24 23.99
N GLU A 92 24.57 -25.91 24.87
CA GLU A 92 25.79 -26.65 24.50
C GLU A 92 25.52 -27.89 23.63
N SER A 93 24.25 -28.24 23.37
CA SER A 93 23.85 -29.56 22.85
C SER A 93 23.09 -29.56 21.51
N GLY A 94 23.06 -28.45 20.76
CA GLY A 94 22.43 -28.39 19.43
C GLY A 94 23.23 -27.54 18.44
N THR A 95 23.10 -27.81 17.14
CA THR A 95 23.82 -27.12 16.06
C THR A 95 23.50 -25.62 15.90
N ASP A 96 22.53 -25.10 16.65
CA ASP A 96 22.15 -23.69 16.66
C ASP A 96 22.73 -23.00 17.91
N HIS A 97 23.99 -22.54 17.81
CA HIS A 97 24.71 -21.85 18.89
C HIS A 97 24.42 -20.33 18.96
N ALA A 98 23.33 -19.85 18.35
CA ALA A 98 22.99 -18.43 18.38
C ALA A 98 22.57 -18.00 19.80
N GLY A 99 23.27 -17.03 20.38
CA GLY A 99 22.85 -16.38 21.61
C GLY A 99 21.43 -15.82 21.47
N ARG A 100 20.64 -15.90 22.55
CA ARG A 100 19.31 -15.25 22.62
C ARG A 100 19.26 -14.31 23.81
N ALA A 101 18.54 -13.20 23.64
CA ALA A 101 18.25 -12.29 24.73
C ALA A 101 16.83 -11.74 24.62
N GLU A 102 16.31 -11.25 25.73
CA GLU A 102 15.04 -10.54 25.80
C GLU A 102 15.29 -9.18 26.45
N ALA A 103 14.94 -8.10 25.74
CA ALA A 103 15.00 -6.74 26.24
C ALA A 103 13.59 -6.24 26.58
N ARG A 104 13.37 -5.87 27.85
CA ARG A 104 12.15 -5.15 28.25
C ARG A 104 12.32 -3.68 27.95
N VAL A 105 11.37 -3.13 27.21
CA VAL A 105 11.42 -1.76 26.72
C VAL A 105 10.17 -1.00 27.12
N THR A 106 10.29 0.32 27.23
CA THR A 106 9.16 1.23 27.37
C THR A 106 9.29 2.36 26.37
N TYR A 107 8.18 2.85 25.88
CA TYR A 107 8.11 3.97 24.93
C TYR A 107 6.74 4.65 25.06
N THR A 108 6.59 5.81 24.45
CA THR A 108 5.32 6.52 24.31
C THR A 108 4.91 6.48 22.84
N LEU A 109 3.63 6.24 22.54
CA LEU A 109 3.05 6.37 21.21
C LEU A 109 1.68 7.04 21.35
N ASP A 110 1.43 8.08 20.56
CA ASP A 110 0.19 8.88 20.65
C ASP A 110 -0.14 9.34 22.09
N GLY A 111 0.90 9.74 22.85
CA GLY A 111 0.78 10.16 24.25
C GLY A 111 0.50 9.04 25.27
N ALA A 112 0.27 7.80 24.82
CA ALA A 112 0.12 6.64 25.69
C ALA A 112 1.46 5.96 25.95
N LYS A 113 1.71 5.57 27.20
CA LYS A 113 2.92 4.83 27.57
C LYS A 113 2.72 3.33 27.36
N HIS A 114 3.65 2.72 26.64
CA HIS A 114 3.67 1.29 26.33
C HIS A 114 4.89 0.61 26.98
N ALA A 115 4.75 -0.70 27.19
CA ALA A 115 5.84 -1.59 27.58
C ALA A 115 5.79 -2.83 26.68
N ALA A 116 6.95 -3.30 26.22
CA ALA A 116 7.06 -4.47 25.37
C ALA A 116 8.30 -5.30 25.73
N SER A 117 8.33 -6.53 25.24
CA SER A 117 9.54 -7.36 25.20
C SER A 117 10.02 -7.44 23.76
N LEU A 118 11.33 -7.28 23.57
CA LEU A 118 12.01 -7.49 22.29
C LEU A 118 12.91 -8.71 22.41
N GLY A 119 12.72 -9.66 21.52
CA GLY A 119 13.59 -10.79 21.28
C GLY A 119 14.82 -10.32 20.52
N LEU A 120 15.97 -10.80 20.95
CA LEU A 120 17.24 -10.59 20.30
C LEU A 120 17.82 -11.97 19.96
N VAL A 121 18.36 -12.11 18.76
CA VAL A 121 19.12 -13.29 18.35
C VAL A 121 20.48 -12.87 17.82
N GLU A 122 21.52 -13.62 18.17
CA GLU A 122 22.86 -13.42 17.64
C GLU A 122 22.96 -14.06 16.25
N ARG A 123 23.37 -13.28 15.25
CA ARG A 123 23.54 -13.70 13.85
C ARG A 123 24.84 -13.13 13.31
N ASP A 124 25.65 -13.94 12.62
CA ASP A 124 26.83 -13.57 11.83
C ASP A 124 27.43 -12.17 12.10
N GLY A 125 28.06 -12.01 13.27
CA GLY A 125 28.77 -10.76 13.62
C GLY A 125 27.95 -9.72 14.39
N GLY A 126 26.79 -10.07 14.96
CA GLY A 126 26.14 -9.20 15.94
C GLY A 126 24.74 -9.64 16.39
N TRP A 127 24.18 -8.88 17.31
CA TRP A 127 22.80 -9.07 17.73
C TRP A 127 21.82 -8.45 16.73
N ARG A 128 20.66 -9.05 16.59
CA ARG A 128 19.55 -8.63 15.73
C ARG A 128 18.22 -8.77 16.48
N ILE A 129 17.25 -7.92 16.14
CA ILE A 129 15.91 -7.92 16.70
C ILE A 129 15.07 -9.02 16.04
N ASP A 130 14.40 -9.84 16.83
CA ASP A 130 13.50 -10.89 16.34
C ASP A 130 12.19 -10.27 15.79
N SER A 131 11.24 -11.09 15.36
CA SER A 131 10.01 -10.59 14.70
C SER A 131 9.13 -9.69 15.58
N ASP A 132 9.30 -9.73 16.90
CA ASP A 132 8.58 -8.89 17.86
C ASP A 132 9.04 -7.43 17.90
N GLY A 133 10.10 -7.09 17.15
CA GLY A 133 10.38 -5.71 16.76
C GLY A 133 9.28 -5.09 15.89
N LEU A 134 8.47 -5.89 15.21
CA LEU A 134 7.37 -5.39 14.38
C LEU A 134 6.03 -5.50 15.13
N GLY A 135 5.09 -4.64 14.78
CA GLY A 135 3.68 -4.86 15.07
C GLY A 135 2.96 -5.39 13.83
N THR A 136 1.73 -5.88 14.01
CA THR A 136 0.89 -6.35 12.91
C THR A 136 -0.36 -5.50 12.81
N LEU A 137 -0.73 -5.07 11.59
CA LEU A 137 -1.99 -4.40 11.31
C LEU A 137 -2.83 -5.26 10.36
N THR A 138 -4.10 -5.46 10.70
CA THR A 138 -5.10 -6.08 9.81
C THR A 138 -6.16 -5.02 9.48
N PRO A 139 -5.99 -4.26 8.38
CA PRO A 139 -6.92 -3.20 8.04
C PRO A 139 -8.13 -3.78 7.27
N GLN A 140 -9.30 -3.20 7.48
CA GLN A 140 -10.58 -3.59 6.87
C GLN A 140 -11.21 -2.38 6.17
N THR A 141 -11.99 -2.64 5.12
CA THR A 141 -12.78 -1.60 4.47
C THR A 141 -14.11 -2.13 3.95
N THR A 142 -15.10 -1.26 3.88
CA THR A 142 -16.42 -1.59 3.31
C THR A 142 -16.45 -1.53 1.78
N LEU A 143 -15.50 -0.85 1.12
CA LEU A 143 -15.37 -0.81 -0.35
C LEU A 143 -13.91 -0.99 -0.78
N GLY A 144 -13.69 -1.86 -1.76
CA GLY A 144 -12.36 -2.16 -2.30
C GLY A 144 -11.68 -3.35 -1.61
N SER A 145 -10.47 -3.68 -2.07
CA SER A 145 -9.66 -4.81 -1.58
C SER A 145 -8.30 -4.39 -1.03
N TYR A 146 -8.01 -3.10 -1.05
CA TYR A 146 -6.77 -2.51 -0.58
C TYR A 146 -7.06 -1.24 0.22
N LEU A 147 -6.17 -0.93 1.16
CA LEU A 147 -6.07 0.34 1.87
C LEU A 147 -4.66 0.89 1.71
N LEU A 148 -4.48 2.17 1.99
CA LEU A 148 -3.17 2.81 2.10
C LEU A 148 -2.85 2.97 3.58
N VAL A 149 -1.68 2.49 4.00
CA VAL A 149 -1.14 2.71 5.35
C VAL A 149 0.12 3.53 5.18
N GLY A 150 0.08 4.82 5.55
CA GLY A 150 1.18 5.74 5.21
C GLY A 150 1.51 5.76 3.72
N ASP A 151 0.50 5.92 2.84
CA ASP A 151 0.63 5.88 1.38
C ASP A 151 1.22 4.58 0.77
N VAL A 152 1.28 3.51 1.55
CA VAL A 152 1.71 2.19 1.09
C VAL A 152 0.50 1.26 0.97
N PRO A 153 0.28 0.62 -0.19
CA PRO A 153 -0.87 -0.25 -0.39
C PRO A 153 -0.74 -1.54 0.43
N VAL A 154 -1.76 -1.82 1.22
CA VAL A 154 -1.90 -3.01 2.07
C VAL A 154 -3.23 -3.72 1.74
N PRO A 155 -3.26 -5.05 1.56
CA PRO A 155 -4.51 -5.76 1.30
C PRO A 155 -5.47 -5.68 2.48
N ALA A 156 -6.74 -5.40 2.20
CA ALA A 156 -7.79 -5.45 3.21
C ALA A 156 -7.97 -6.91 3.71
N GLY A 157 -8.13 -7.09 5.01
CA GLY A 157 -8.30 -8.42 5.62
C GLY A 157 -7.02 -9.20 5.85
N ALA A 158 -5.86 -8.70 5.39
CA ALA A 158 -4.58 -9.39 5.54
C ALA A 158 -3.73 -8.78 6.66
N ALA A 159 -3.23 -9.64 7.55
CA ALA A 159 -2.26 -9.27 8.56
C ALA A 159 -0.95 -8.84 7.90
N THR A 160 -0.54 -7.59 8.15
CA THR A 160 0.66 -6.99 7.57
C THR A 160 1.56 -6.50 8.69
N ALA A 161 2.79 -7.03 8.74
CA ALA A 161 3.79 -6.56 9.70
C ALA A 161 4.27 -5.16 9.31
N LEU A 162 4.31 -4.22 10.25
CA LEU A 162 4.71 -2.83 10.08
C LEU A 162 5.64 -2.40 11.22
N LEU A 163 6.41 -1.35 10.99
CA LEU A 163 7.21 -0.73 12.06
C LEU A 163 6.25 -0.06 13.07
N PRO A 164 6.63 0.06 14.35
CA PRO A 164 5.78 0.72 15.34
C PRO A 164 5.65 2.22 15.09
N ALA A 165 4.43 2.68 14.84
CA ALA A 165 4.06 4.07 14.69
C ALA A 165 2.53 4.24 14.70
N LEU A 166 2.07 5.48 14.65
CA LEU A 166 0.67 5.82 14.39
C LEU A 166 0.51 6.13 12.91
N TYR A 167 -0.25 5.30 12.19
CA TYR A 167 -0.41 5.43 10.75
C TYR A 167 -1.78 6.02 10.36
N PRO A 168 -1.83 6.90 9.33
CA PRO A 168 -3.06 7.08 8.57
C PRO A 168 -3.39 5.77 7.87
N VAL A 169 -4.65 5.35 7.94
CA VAL A 169 -5.18 4.22 7.16
C VAL A 169 -6.32 4.76 6.30
N GLU A 170 -6.15 4.72 4.98
CA GLU A 170 -7.04 5.39 4.03
C GLU A 170 -7.59 4.42 2.99
N ALA A 171 -8.82 4.66 2.54
CA ALA A 171 -9.43 3.88 1.47
C ALA A 171 -8.62 4.03 0.17
N ALA A 172 -8.49 2.93 -0.58
CA ALA A 172 -7.77 2.90 -1.85
C ALA A 172 -8.64 2.30 -2.98
N PRO A 173 -8.56 2.83 -4.21
CA PRO A 173 -7.72 3.96 -4.63
C PRO A 173 -8.34 5.34 -4.29
N LYS A 174 -7.52 6.29 -3.81
CA LYS A 174 -7.94 7.62 -3.29
C LYS A 174 -8.76 8.47 -4.27
N ALA A 175 -8.54 8.30 -5.57
CA ALA A 175 -9.27 9.03 -6.60
C ALA A 175 -10.70 8.50 -6.81
N ILE A 176 -11.01 7.32 -6.26
CA ILE A 176 -12.27 6.61 -6.48
C ILE A 176 -13.04 6.43 -5.18
N VAL A 177 -12.36 6.07 -4.10
CA VAL A 177 -12.96 5.86 -2.78
C VAL A 177 -12.37 6.81 -1.76
N ALA A 178 -13.22 7.27 -0.85
CA ALA A 178 -12.86 8.14 0.26
C ALA A 178 -13.25 7.50 1.59
N GLY A 179 -12.41 7.69 2.59
CA GLY A 179 -12.57 7.15 3.93
C GLY A 179 -11.20 7.05 4.59
N SER A 180 -11.11 7.37 5.88
CA SER A 180 -9.85 7.29 6.61
C SER A 180 -10.07 7.02 8.10
N THR A 181 -9.05 6.45 8.72
CA THR A 181 -8.93 6.25 10.16
C THR A 181 -7.45 6.30 10.54
N THR A 182 -7.15 6.12 11.82
CA THR A 182 -5.79 6.03 12.36
C THR A 182 -5.59 4.70 13.05
N ALA A 183 -4.41 4.10 12.90
CA ALA A 183 -4.07 2.84 13.55
C ALA A 183 -2.71 2.94 14.24
N ALA A 184 -2.68 2.65 15.54
CA ALA A 184 -1.45 2.51 16.29
C ALA A 184 -0.90 1.09 16.11
N VAL A 185 0.30 0.98 15.56
CA VAL A 185 1.05 -0.28 15.49
C VAL A 185 2.05 -0.28 16.63
N THR A 186 1.93 -1.24 17.53
CA THR A 186 2.78 -1.41 18.72
C THR A 186 3.70 -2.62 18.58
N LEU A 187 4.84 -2.57 19.26
CA LEU A 187 5.83 -3.65 19.27
C LEU A 187 5.23 -5.02 19.66
N GLY A 188 5.35 -6.02 18.79
CA GLY A 188 4.98 -7.41 19.05
C GLY A 188 3.48 -7.68 19.13
N GLU A 189 2.64 -6.67 18.90
CA GLU A 189 1.19 -6.76 19.08
C GLU A 189 0.44 -6.71 17.74
N ALA A 190 -0.77 -7.26 17.74
CA ALA A 190 -1.70 -7.17 16.62
C ALA A 190 -2.69 -6.04 16.85
N SER A 191 -2.98 -5.30 15.78
CA SER A 191 -3.92 -4.20 15.73
C SER A 191 -4.87 -4.38 14.55
N GLU A 192 -6.05 -3.79 14.68
CA GLU A 192 -7.07 -3.76 13.64
C GLU A 192 -7.46 -2.32 13.36
N ALA A 193 -7.82 -2.03 12.12
CA ALA A 193 -8.36 -0.75 11.71
C ALA A 193 -9.50 -0.98 10.73
N ALA A 194 -10.61 -0.25 10.88
CA ALA A 194 -11.74 -0.33 9.97
C ALA A 194 -11.97 1.05 9.33
N VAL A 195 -12.02 1.08 8.00
CA VAL A 195 -12.32 2.27 7.21
C VAL A 195 -13.67 2.11 6.53
N GLU A 196 -14.61 2.95 6.93
CA GLU A 196 -15.87 3.12 6.21
C GLU A 196 -15.61 3.90 4.93
N ALA A 197 -15.59 3.19 3.80
CA ALA A 197 -15.31 3.77 2.50
C ALA A 197 -16.60 4.18 1.78
N SER A 198 -16.52 5.26 1.02
CA SER A 198 -17.60 5.79 0.20
C SER A 198 -17.07 6.19 -1.18
N VAL A 199 -17.95 6.24 -2.16
CA VAL A 199 -17.60 6.68 -3.51
C VAL A 199 -17.22 8.16 -3.48
N SER A 200 -16.02 8.47 -3.96
CA SER A 200 -15.57 9.87 -4.08
C SER A 200 -16.31 10.59 -5.22
N PRO A 201 -16.46 11.92 -5.16
CA PRO A 201 -16.99 12.70 -6.28
C PRO A 201 -16.19 12.54 -7.58
N ASP A 202 -14.87 12.38 -7.46
CA ASP A 202 -13.95 12.25 -8.60
C ASP A 202 -14.08 10.90 -9.32
N ALA A 203 -14.62 9.89 -8.64
CA ALA A 203 -14.93 8.59 -9.22
C ALA A 203 -15.89 8.71 -10.40
N ILE A 204 -16.93 9.54 -10.27
CA ILE A 204 -17.95 9.73 -11.32
C ILE A 204 -17.31 10.37 -12.55
N THR A 205 -16.47 11.38 -12.35
CA THR A 205 -15.74 12.05 -13.44
C THR A 205 -14.83 11.07 -14.19
N THR A 206 -14.08 10.25 -13.44
CA THR A 206 -13.18 9.23 -14.02
C THR A 206 -13.96 8.15 -14.78
N ALA A 207 -15.06 7.65 -14.20
CA ALA A 207 -15.94 6.69 -14.85
C ALA A 207 -16.56 7.25 -16.13
N GLN A 208 -17.03 8.51 -16.09
CA GLN A 208 -17.65 9.16 -17.25
C GLN A 208 -16.66 9.26 -18.41
N GLN A 209 -15.38 9.59 -18.16
CA GLN A 209 -14.35 9.62 -19.21
C GLN A 209 -14.14 8.25 -19.87
N GLN A 210 -14.08 7.17 -19.07
CA GLN A 210 -13.98 5.81 -19.62
C GLN A 210 -15.20 5.44 -20.47
N LEU A 211 -16.40 5.81 -20.00
CA LEU A 211 -17.64 5.59 -20.72
C LEU A 211 -17.67 6.39 -22.03
N ASP A 212 -17.27 7.66 -22.02
CA ASP A 212 -17.26 8.51 -23.21
C ASP A 212 -16.31 7.95 -24.28
N LEU A 213 -15.14 7.45 -23.88
CA LEU A 213 -14.22 6.75 -24.79
C LEU A 213 -14.83 5.47 -25.36
N TYR A 214 -15.59 4.73 -24.56
CA TYR A 214 -16.33 3.55 -25.03
C TYR A 214 -17.44 3.92 -26.02
N ALA A 215 -18.24 4.93 -25.67
CA ALA A 215 -19.32 5.47 -26.49
C ALA A 215 -18.81 5.96 -27.85
N GLN A 216 -17.66 6.63 -27.88
CA GLN A 216 -17.01 7.05 -29.13
C GLN A 216 -16.62 5.86 -30.01
N ARG A 217 -16.11 4.77 -29.43
CA ARG A 217 -15.83 3.54 -30.20
C ARG A 217 -17.11 2.90 -30.74
N CYS A 218 -18.20 2.92 -29.97
CA CYS A 218 -19.51 2.46 -30.43
C CYS A 218 -20.08 3.30 -31.57
N ALA A 219 -19.74 4.59 -31.64
CA ALA A 219 -20.19 5.50 -32.68
C ALA A 219 -19.26 5.54 -33.91
N ALA A 220 -18.26 4.66 -34.00
CA ALA A 220 -17.46 4.53 -35.22
C ALA A 220 -18.32 4.01 -36.38
N PRO A 221 -18.05 4.44 -37.64
CA PRO A 221 -18.72 3.88 -38.81
C PRO A 221 -18.59 2.36 -38.87
N ALA A 222 -19.69 1.68 -39.22
CA ALA A 222 -19.75 0.21 -39.23
C ALA A 222 -20.68 -0.31 -40.33
N GLU A 223 -20.55 -1.58 -40.67
CA GLU A 223 -21.43 -2.26 -41.65
C GLU A 223 -22.65 -2.93 -40.98
N ALA A 224 -22.66 -2.99 -39.65
CA ALA A 224 -23.74 -3.51 -38.83
C ALA A 224 -23.82 -2.73 -37.51
N VAL A 225 -24.94 -2.89 -36.79
CA VAL A 225 -25.08 -2.30 -35.44
C VAL A 225 -24.07 -2.98 -34.50
N PRO A 226 -23.14 -2.23 -33.87
CA PRO A 226 -22.14 -2.82 -32.98
C PRO A 226 -22.76 -3.52 -31.77
N ALA A 227 -22.22 -4.69 -31.41
CA ALA A 227 -22.62 -5.41 -30.21
C ALA A 227 -22.21 -4.65 -28.93
N ASN A 228 -22.93 -4.87 -27.84
CA ASN A 228 -22.69 -4.30 -26.50
C ASN A 228 -22.69 -2.75 -26.44
N CYS A 229 -23.16 -2.09 -27.49
CA CYS A 229 -23.23 -0.63 -27.53
C CYS A 229 -24.59 -0.08 -27.10
N GLY A 230 -25.56 -0.91 -26.73
CA GLY A 230 -26.90 -0.45 -26.37
C GLY A 230 -27.66 0.27 -27.50
N ILE A 231 -27.18 0.16 -28.74
CA ILE A 231 -27.72 0.86 -29.91
C ILE A 231 -28.84 0.03 -30.54
N ARG A 232 -29.96 0.67 -30.85
CA ARG A 232 -31.07 0.08 -31.62
C ARG A 232 -31.30 0.94 -32.86
N VAL A 233 -31.09 0.36 -34.04
CA VAL A 233 -31.37 1.02 -35.33
C VAL A 233 -32.38 0.16 -36.11
N PRO A 234 -33.62 0.63 -36.32
CA PRO A 234 -34.65 -0.14 -37.01
C PRO A 234 -34.48 -0.10 -38.54
N TRP A 235 -33.24 -0.19 -39.06
CA TRP A 235 -32.94 -0.03 -40.49
C TRP A 235 -33.68 -1.04 -41.38
N ALA A 236 -33.95 -2.24 -40.86
CA ALA A 236 -34.67 -3.29 -41.58
C ALA A 236 -36.14 -2.94 -41.87
N ALA A 237 -36.67 -1.86 -41.28
CA ALA A 237 -37.98 -1.32 -41.65
C ALA A 237 -37.95 -0.72 -43.07
N ASP A 238 -36.88 -0.03 -43.44
CA ASP A 238 -36.79 0.75 -44.68
C ASP A 238 -35.90 0.10 -45.74
N LEU A 239 -34.83 -0.59 -45.32
CA LEU A 239 -33.86 -1.23 -46.19
C LEU A 239 -34.04 -2.76 -46.23
N ALA A 240 -33.83 -3.34 -47.41
CA ALA A 240 -33.74 -4.78 -47.61
C ALA A 240 -32.34 -5.31 -47.24
N THR A 241 -31.29 -4.57 -47.56
CA THR A 241 -29.91 -4.86 -47.15
C THR A 241 -29.25 -3.62 -46.58
N LEU A 242 -28.38 -3.82 -45.60
CA LEU A 242 -27.58 -2.77 -45.01
C LEU A 242 -26.18 -2.80 -45.62
N THR A 243 -25.67 -1.64 -46.01
CA THR A 243 -24.29 -1.47 -46.51
C THR A 243 -23.42 -0.77 -45.48
N SER A 244 -23.92 0.28 -44.84
CA SER A 244 -23.18 0.99 -43.79
C SER A 244 -24.11 1.73 -42.84
N ILE A 245 -23.60 2.00 -41.64
CA ILE A 245 -24.20 2.89 -40.65
C ILE A 245 -23.14 3.88 -40.19
N ALA A 246 -23.47 5.17 -40.26
CA ALA A 246 -22.73 6.24 -39.61
C ALA A 246 -23.48 6.69 -38.36
N PHE A 247 -22.76 6.81 -37.25
CA PHE A 247 -23.32 7.25 -35.97
C PHE A 247 -22.83 8.64 -35.61
N ARG A 248 -23.68 9.41 -34.92
CA ARG A 248 -23.33 10.68 -34.29
C ARG A 248 -23.92 10.71 -32.90
N ILE A 249 -23.06 10.90 -31.91
CA ILE A 249 -23.48 11.15 -30.53
C ILE A 249 -23.95 12.61 -30.45
N GLU A 250 -25.24 12.81 -30.21
CA GLU A 250 -25.76 14.16 -29.91
C GLU A 250 -25.59 14.46 -28.41
N ARG A 251 -25.76 13.45 -27.56
CA ARG A 251 -25.52 13.54 -26.11
C ARG A 251 -24.97 12.21 -25.59
N SER A 252 -23.86 12.28 -24.86
CA SER A 252 -23.32 11.10 -24.14
C SER A 252 -24.27 10.66 -23.03
N PRO A 253 -24.47 9.34 -22.82
CA PRO A 253 -25.14 8.82 -21.65
C PRO A 253 -24.48 9.32 -20.35
N GLN A 254 -25.28 9.72 -19.37
CA GLN A 254 -24.83 10.20 -18.06
C GLN A 254 -24.68 9.04 -17.09
N LEU A 255 -23.46 8.84 -16.58
CA LEU A 255 -23.11 7.72 -15.74
C LEU A 255 -23.53 7.92 -14.28
N THR A 256 -24.08 6.87 -13.69
CA THR A 256 -24.30 6.70 -12.26
C THR A 256 -23.65 5.39 -11.80
N LEU A 257 -22.85 5.46 -10.74
CA LEU A 257 -22.26 4.29 -10.08
C LEU A 257 -23.22 3.74 -9.03
N ALA A 258 -23.28 2.42 -8.90
CA ALA A 258 -23.93 1.80 -7.76
C ALA A 258 -23.13 2.10 -6.47
N PRO A 259 -23.78 2.26 -5.30
CA PRO A 259 -23.08 2.59 -4.05
C PRO A 259 -22.03 1.56 -3.63
N ASP A 260 -22.18 0.31 -4.05
CA ASP A 260 -21.27 -0.81 -3.75
C ASP A 260 -20.11 -0.92 -4.76
N LEU A 261 -20.06 -0.05 -5.77
CA LEU A 261 -19.08 -0.07 -6.86
C LEU A 261 -18.95 -1.42 -7.58
N THR A 262 -20.05 -2.18 -7.69
CA THR A 262 -20.08 -3.43 -8.47
C THR A 262 -20.64 -3.22 -9.88
N SER A 263 -21.44 -2.18 -10.08
CA SER A 263 -22.11 -1.90 -11.35
C SER A 263 -22.29 -0.41 -11.63
N PHE A 264 -22.60 -0.10 -12.88
CA PHE A 264 -22.97 1.24 -13.29
C PHE A 264 -24.14 1.21 -14.27
N SER A 265 -24.84 2.33 -14.35
CA SER A 265 -25.82 2.61 -15.39
C SER A 265 -25.56 3.98 -15.97
N ALA A 266 -25.61 4.08 -17.29
CA ALA A 266 -25.55 5.35 -17.99
C ALA A 266 -26.78 5.53 -18.88
N THR A 267 -27.52 6.61 -18.66
CA THR A 267 -28.83 6.85 -19.28
C THR A 267 -28.87 8.21 -19.96
N ASP A 268 -30.02 8.55 -20.55
CA ASP A 268 -30.26 9.87 -21.16
C ASP A 268 -29.32 10.22 -22.33
N GLY A 269 -28.72 9.19 -22.95
CA GLY A 269 -27.94 9.33 -24.16
C GLY A 269 -28.81 9.56 -25.38
N ILE A 270 -28.31 10.34 -26.33
CA ILE A 270 -28.98 10.59 -27.60
C ILE A 270 -28.02 10.27 -28.74
N LEU A 271 -28.40 9.31 -29.57
CA LEU A 271 -27.64 8.85 -30.72
C LEU A 271 -28.43 9.02 -32.00
N ILE A 272 -27.76 9.47 -33.05
CA ILE A 272 -28.31 9.52 -34.40
C ILE A 272 -27.56 8.49 -35.26
N ALA A 273 -28.30 7.63 -35.94
CA ALA A 273 -27.77 6.63 -36.86
C ALA A 273 -28.28 6.91 -38.27
N THR A 274 -27.37 7.00 -39.23
CA THR A 274 -27.71 7.10 -40.66
C THR A 274 -27.36 5.77 -41.31
N ALA A 275 -28.37 4.98 -41.66
CA ALA A 275 -28.20 3.71 -42.34
C ALA A 275 -28.30 3.91 -43.85
N THR A 276 -27.38 3.31 -44.60
CA THR A 276 -27.36 3.33 -46.07
C THR A 276 -27.36 1.89 -46.57
N GLY A 277 -28.13 1.63 -47.62
CA GLY A 277 -28.19 0.31 -48.24
C GLY A 277 -29.18 0.26 -49.39
N ILE A 278 -29.70 -0.93 -49.65
CA ILE A 278 -30.63 -1.19 -50.76
C ILE A 278 -32.04 -1.33 -50.23
N THR A 279 -32.99 -0.64 -50.85
CA THR A 279 -34.43 -0.73 -50.56
C THR A 279 -35.06 -2.01 -51.14
N ARG A 280 -36.32 -2.29 -50.81
CA ARG A 280 -37.04 -3.49 -51.30
C ARG A 280 -37.36 -3.46 -52.80
N ASP A 281 -37.40 -2.28 -53.39
CA ASP A 281 -37.52 -2.05 -54.84
C ASP A 281 -36.16 -2.01 -55.56
N GLY A 282 -35.05 -2.19 -54.84
CA GLY A 282 -33.72 -2.37 -55.40
C GLY A 282 -32.92 -1.08 -55.63
N ALA A 283 -33.36 0.06 -55.10
CA ALA A 283 -32.64 1.34 -55.18
C ALA A 283 -31.71 1.55 -53.99
N GLU A 284 -30.63 2.32 -54.17
CA GLU A 284 -29.83 2.82 -53.05
C GLU A 284 -30.57 3.93 -52.31
N ALA A 285 -30.59 3.87 -50.98
CA ALA A 285 -31.18 4.90 -50.14
C ALA A 285 -30.47 5.02 -48.79
N SER A 286 -30.67 6.17 -48.14
CA SER A 286 -30.19 6.45 -46.78
C SER A 286 -31.33 6.93 -45.89
N PHE A 287 -31.41 6.39 -44.68
CA PHE A 287 -32.42 6.73 -43.68
C PHE A 287 -31.75 7.12 -42.36
N THR A 288 -32.27 8.15 -41.69
CA THR A 288 -31.75 8.64 -40.42
C THR A 288 -32.71 8.33 -39.29
N TYR A 289 -32.20 7.71 -38.24
CA TYR A 289 -32.91 7.35 -37.02
C TYR A 289 -32.29 8.09 -35.84
N ARG A 290 -33.14 8.59 -34.96
CA ARG A 290 -32.73 9.21 -33.69
C ARG A 290 -33.23 8.32 -32.56
N ALA A 291 -32.33 7.91 -31.68
CA ALA A 291 -32.61 7.20 -30.44
C ALA A 291 -32.32 8.15 -29.27
N ASP A 292 -33.35 8.48 -28.50
CA ASP A 292 -33.31 9.35 -27.32
C ASP A 292 -33.28 8.58 -25.99
N ASP A 293 -33.29 7.25 -26.07
CA ASP A 293 -33.25 6.30 -24.95
C ASP A 293 -31.92 5.53 -24.89
N TRP A 294 -30.86 6.03 -25.54
CA TRP A 294 -29.58 5.34 -25.59
C TRP A 294 -28.98 5.22 -24.19
N SER A 295 -28.75 3.98 -23.77
CA SER A 295 -28.22 3.66 -22.46
C SER A 295 -27.15 2.57 -22.54
N LEU A 296 -26.20 2.64 -21.63
CA LEU A 296 -25.12 1.67 -21.44
C LEU A 296 -25.14 1.21 -19.99
N ARG A 297 -24.88 -0.07 -19.75
CA ARG A 297 -24.86 -0.65 -18.40
C ARG A 297 -23.70 -1.61 -18.30
N GLY A 298 -23.27 -1.93 -17.09
CA GLY A 298 -22.18 -2.85 -16.94
C GLY A 298 -21.69 -3.02 -15.52
N ALA A 299 -20.55 -3.68 -15.41
CA ALA A 299 -19.85 -3.95 -14.18
C ALA A 299 -18.75 -2.92 -13.92
N VAL A 300 -18.44 -2.76 -12.64
CA VAL A 300 -17.31 -1.99 -12.14
C VAL A 300 -16.34 -2.95 -11.47
N THR A 301 -15.04 -2.76 -11.67
CA THR A 301 -14.01 -3.50 -10.95
C THR A 301 -13.00 -2.52 -10.37
N LEU A 302 -12.82 -2.58 -9.05
CA LEU A 302 -11.75 -1.88 -8.36
C LEU A 302 -10.48 -2.72 -8.37
N THR A 303 -9.39 -2.06 -8.70
CA THR A 303 -8.03 -2.57 -8.55
C THR A 303 -7.33 -1.81 -7.43
N ARG A 304 -6.06 -2.14 -7.15
CA ARG A 304 -5.25 -1.40 -6.18
C ARG A 304 -5.18 0.10 -6.48
N ASP A 305 -5.07 0.44 -7.77
CA ASP A 305 -4.69 1.79 -8.20
C ASP A 305 -5.81 2.53 -8.94
N ASP A 306 -6.79 1.79 -9.49
CA ASP A 306 -7.79 2.38 -10.39
C ASP A 306 -9.11 1.60 -10.39
N MET A 307 -10.13 2.18 -11.01
CA MET A 307 -11.43 1.61 -11.33
C MET A 307 -11.56 1.32 -12.82
N LYS A 308 -12.16 0.19 -13.19
CA LYS A 308 -12.43 -0.17 -14.58
C LYS A 308 -13.90 -0.44 -14.83
N LEU A 309 -14.43 0.11 -15.92
CA LEU A 309 -15.77 -0.19 -16.40
C LEU A 309 -15.76 -1.31 -17.45
N ALA A 310 -16.68 -2.25 -17.33
CA ALA A 310 -16.96 -3.27 -18.33
C ALA A 310 -18.43 -3.19 -18.77
N VAL A 311 -18.68 -2.71 -19.99
CA VAL A 311 -20.03 -2.59 -20.56
C VAL A 311 -20.53 -3.99 -20.97
N GLY A 312 -21.81 -4.28 -20.66
CA GLY A 312 -22.48 -5.53 -20.97
C GLY A 312 -23.85 -5.35 -21.62
#